data_AF-A0A1Z9BYB9-F1
#
_entry.id   AF-A0A1Z9BYB9-F1
#
_cell.length_a   1.000
_cell.length_b   1.000
_cell.length_c   1.000
_cell.angle_alpha   90.00
_cell.angle_beta   90.00
_cell.angle_gamma   90.00
#
_symmetry.space_group_name_H-M   'P 1'
#
loop_
_entity.id
_entity.type
_entity.pdbx_description
1 polymer ?
#
loop_
_entity_poly.entity_id
_entity_poly.type
_entity_poly.pdbx_seq_one_letter_code
_entity_poly.pdbx_strand_id
1 'polypeptide(L)'
;MEELSGLDLSMFLAKLVHVCCKYTDDNYVNNAKEAGVALTDTLNQVKQFDTLKKMLINKVYKDSKYGSSFETLKHATAVKELDNGVTCILFLTTEKKDKQHITIHKNDLIYYKSFFELVHFEKCVCERYLSFNKQIEKDDKLFSHFAWSEWQDFSKYISVLIKLLCTEKTSS
;
A
#
# COMPACT_ATOMS: atom_id res chain seq x y z
N MET A 1 11.50 -15.41 -17.41
CA MET A 1 10.05 -15.15 -17.23
C MET A 1 9.47 -15.83 -15.97
N GLU A 2 10.25 -16.65 -15.24
CA GLU A 2 9.80 -17.38 -14.04
C GLU A 2 9.80 -16.52 -12.75
N GLU A 3 10.57 -15.43 -12.65
CA GLU A 3 10.67 -14.66 -11.40
C GLU A 3 9.45 -13.78 -11.07
N LEU A 4 8.50 -13.59 -11.99
CA LEU A 4 7.21 -12.96 -11.68
C LEU A 4 6.15 -14.00 -11.31
N SER A 5 6.45 -15.30 -11.40
CA SER A 5 5.54 -16.35 -10.94
C SER A 5 5.31 -16.17 -9.43
N GLY A 6 4.07 -15.86 -9.06
CA GLY A 6 3.67 -15.52 -7.69
C GLY A 6 3.42 -14.03 -7.42
N LEU A 7 3.82 -13.12 -8.31
CA LEU A 7 3.45 -11.69 -8.25
C LEU A 7 2.38 -11.35 -9.30
N ASP A 8 1.30 -12.14 -9.33
CA ASP A 8 0.14 -11.85 -10.16
C ASP A 8 -0.81 -10.89 -9.42
N LEU A 9 -1.26 -9.83 -10.11
CA LEU A 9 -2.23 -8.87 -9.60
C LEU A 9 -3.48 -9.60 -9.07
N SER A 10 -3.96 -10.63 -9.77
CA SER A 10 -5.14 -11.40 -9.36
C SER A 10 -4.97 -12.06 -7.99
N MET A 11 -3.76 -12.54 -7.66
CA MET A 11 -3.45 -13.13 -6.35
C MET A 11 -3.46 -12.11 -5.22
N PHE A 12 -3.02 -10.87 -5.48
CA PHE A 12 -3.08 -9.77 -4.53
C PHE A 12 -4.52 -9.30 -4.30
N LEU A 13 -5.28 -9.11 -5.38
CA LEU A 13 -6.65 -8.63 -5.34
C LEU A 13 -7.56 -9.56 -4.54
N ALA A 14 -7.41 -10.88 -4.71
CA ALA A 14 -8.18 -11.88 -3.98
C ALA A 14 -7.95 -11.86 -2.46
N LYS A 15 -6.82 -11.32 -1.99
CA LYS A 15 -6.42 -11.30 -0.57
C LYS A 15 -6.62 -9.95 0.09
N LEU A 16 -6.54 -8.88 -0.69
CA LEU A 16 -6.54 -7.49 -0.21
C LEU A 16 -7.81 -7.13 0.57
N VAL A 17 -8.98 -7.65 0.17
CA VAL A 17 -10.25 -7.38 0.86
C VAL A 17 -10.21 -7.84 2.34
N HIS A 18 -9.62 -9.00 2.61
CA HIS A 18 -9.48 -9.52 3.97
C HIS A 18 -8.55 -8.66 4.83
N VAL A 19 -7.52 -8.09 4.20
CA VAL A 19 -6.55 -7.23 4.87
C VAL A 19 -7.18 -5.86 5.18
N CYS A 20 -7.90 -5.26 4.23
CA CYS A 20 -8.64 -4.02 4.47
C CYS A 20 -9.61 -4.19 5.63
N CYS A 21 -10.42 -5.26 5.63
CA CYS A 21 -11.38 -5.50 6.73
C CYS A 21 -10.67 -5.74 8.07
N LYS A 22 -9.54 -6.46 8.11
CA LYS A 22 -8.78 -6.69 9.35
C LYS A 22 -8.36 -5.40 10.06
N TYR A 23 -7.96 -4.36 9.30
CA TYR A 23 -7.43 -3.12 9.87
C TYR A 23 -8.48 -2.04 10.10
N THR A 24 -9.72 -2.30 9.71
CA THR A 24 -10.78 -1.30 9.72
C THR A 24 -12.01 -1.76 10.51
N ASP A 25 -12.25 -3.06 10.66
CA ASP A 25 -13.33 -3.59 11.50
C ASP A 25 -12.76 -4.32 12.72
N ASP A 26 -12.87 -3.68 13.89
CA ASP A 26 -12.46 -4.21 15.20
C ASP A 26 -13.19 -5.52 15.55
N ASN A 27 -14.37 -5.74 14.98
CA ASN A 27 -15.17 -6.94 15.14
C ASN A 27 -15.03 -7.91 13.96
N TYR A 28 -14.19 -7.65 12.96
CA TYR A 28 -14.10 -8.48 11.75
C TYR A 28 -13.81 -9.95 12.08
N VAL A 29 -12.90 -10.15 13.03
CA VAL A 29 -12.54 -11.48 13.55
C VAL A 29 -13.69 -12.14 14.30
N ASN A 30 -14.52 -11.36 15.00
CA ASN A 30 -15.69 -11.85 15.75
C ASN A 30 -16.86 -12.15 14.79
N ASN A 31 -17.15 -11.23 13.87
CA ASN A 31 -18.16 -11.35 12.82
C ASN A 31 -17.87 -12.54 11.88
N ALA A 32 -16.61 -12.76 11.50
CA ALA A 32 -16.22 -13.91 10.68
C ALA A 32 -16.41 -15.25 11.41
N LYS A 33 -16.15 -15.29 12.73
CA LYS A 33 -16.43 -16.48 13.56
C LYS A 33 -17.92 -16.75 13.67
N GLU A 34 -18.74 -15.72 13.87
CA GLU A 34 -20.20 -15.83 13.97
C GLU A 34 -20.84 -16.28 12.65
N ALA A 35 -20.27 -15.86 11.51
CA ALA A 35 -20.75 -16.24 10.17
C ALA A 35 -20.30 -17.64 9.70
N GLY A 36 -19.58 -18.41 10.53
CA GLY A 36 -19.11 -19.75 10.16
C GLY A 36 -18.04 -19.77 9.06
N VAL A 37 -17.43 -18.63 8.77
CA VAL A 37 -16.28 -18.54 7.87
C VAL A 37 -15.07 -19.10 8.61
N ALA A 38 -14.29 -19.97 7.96
CA ALA A 38 -13.07 -20.48 8.54
C ALA A 38 -12.07 -19.32 8.78
N LEU A 39 -12.05 -18.79 10.00
CA LEU A 39 -11.17 -17.70 10.41
C LEU A 39 -9.69 -18.00 10.10
N THR A 40 -9.33 -19.28 10.19
CA THR A 40 -8.01 -19.80 9.80
C THR A 40 -7.65 -19.43 8.37
N ASP A 41 -8.60 -19.54 7.43
CA ASP A 41 -8.39 -19.22 6.02
C ASP A 41 -8.21 -17.71 5.84
N THR A 42 -9.01 -16.90 6.53
CA THR A 42 -8.91 -15.42 6.48
C THR A 42 -7.55 -14.94 7.01
N LEU A 43 -7.12 -15.45 8.17
CA LEU A 43 -5.80 -15.11 8.73
C LEU A 43 -4.65 -15.63 7.85
N ASN A 44 -4.83 -16.78 7.19
CA ASN A 44 -3.87 -17.29 6.22
C ASN A 44 -3.80 -16.38 4.98
N GLN A 45 -4.92 -15.88 4.44
CA GLN A 45 -4.92 -14.94 3.31
C GLN A 45 -4.19 -13.64 3.67
N VAL A 46 -4.39 -13.11 4.89
CA VAL A 46 -3.67 -11.92 5.38
C VAL A 46 -2.17 -12.18 5.45
N LYS A 47 -1.74 -13.30 6.05
CA LYS A 47 -0.31 -13.67 6.14
C LYS A 47 0.33 -13.84 4.76
N GLN A 48 -0.39 -14.47 3.84
CA GLN A 48 0.05 -14.63 2.46
C GLN A 48 0.19 -13.26 1.76
N PHE A 49 -0.76 -12.35 1.95
CA PHE A 49 -0.67 -10.99 1.42
C PHE A 49 0.56 -10.26 1.94
N ASP A 50 0.83 -10.29 3.26
CA ASP A 50 2.01 -9.65 3.83
C ASP A 50 3.32 -10.22 3.27
N THR A 51 3.35 -11.53 2.99
CA THR A 51 4.49 -12.18 2.36
C THR A 51 4.70 -11.68 0.93
N LEU A 52 3.64 -11.67 0.13
CA LEU A 52 3.65 -11.19 -1.26
C LEU A 52 4.01 -9.70 -1.34
N LYS A 53 3.47 -8.88 -0.43
CA LYS A 53 3.77 -7.45 -0.28
C LYS A 53 5.25 -7.22 -0.02
N LYS A 54 5.83 -7.94 0.94
CA LYS A 54 7.27 -7.88 1.24
C LYS A 54 8.13 -8.28 0.03
N MET A 55 7.72 -9.32 -0.70
CA MET A 55 8.42 -9.74 -1.91
C MET A 55 8.39 -8.65 -3.00
N LEU A 56 7.23 -8.05 -3.25
CA LEU A 56 7.07 -6.95 -4.21
C LEU A 56 7.95 -5.75 -3.83
N ILE A 57 7.86 -5.28 -2.59
CA ILE A 57 8.66 -4.15 -2.09
C ILE A 57 10.16 -4.42 -2.26
N ASN A 58 10.61 -5.61 -1.86
CA ASN A 58 12.03 -5.98 -1.98
C ASN A 58 12.51 -6.01 -3.43
N LYS A 59 11.69 -6.49 -4.37
CA LYS A 59 12.05 -6.48 -5.80
C LYS A 59 12.07 -5.07 -6.36
N VAL A 60 11.04 -4.27 -6.10
CA VAL A 60 10.97 -2.86 -6.56
C VAL A 60 12.18 -2.06 -6.07
N TYR A 61 12.59 -2.28 -4.83
CA TYR A 61 13.80 -1.69 -4.27
C TYR A 61 15.09 -2.14 -4.97
N LYS A 62 15.25 -3.45 -5.26
CA LYS A 62 16.50 -4.01 -5.83
C LYS A 62 16.64 -3.81 -7.34
N ASP A 63 15.53 -3.86 -8.05
CA ASP A 63 15.52 -4.06 -9.51
C ASP A 63 15.12 -2.78 -10.27
N SER A 64 14.99 -1.64 -9.58
CA SER A 64 14.66 -0.36 -10.21
C SER A 64 15.74 0.70 -9.98
N LYS A 65 15.82 1.66 -10.91
CA LYS A 65 16.68 2.85 -10.78
C LYS A 65 16.37 3.73 -9.56
N TYR A 66 15.24 3.50 -8.88
CA TYR A 66 14.79 4.28 -7.72
C TYR A 66 15.28 3.74 -6.38
N GLY A 67 16.06 2.64 -6.35
CA GLY A 67 16.40 1.90 -5.13
C GLY A 67 16.90 2.75 -3.95
N SER A 68 17.81 3.70 -4.17
CA SER A 68 18.33 4.59 -3.11
C SER A 68 17.25 5.52 -2.53
N SER A 69 16.40 6.05 -3.40
CA SER A 69 15.26 6.88 -3.00
C SER A 69 14.24 6.06 -2.21
N PHE A 70 13.89 4.87 -2.68
CA PHE A 70 12.96 3.98 -2.00
C PHE A 70 13.46 3.51 -0.64
N GLU A 71 14.76 3.26 -0.48
CA GLU A 71 15.33 2.97 0.84
C GLU A 71 15.13 4.15 1.80
N THR A 72 15.26 5.37 1.30
CA THR A 72 15.01 6.58 2.10
C THR A 72 13.53 6.71 2.47
N LEU A 73 12.61 6.47 1.54
CA LEU A 73 11.17 6.49 1.81
C LEU A 73 10.71 5.43 2.81
N LYS A 74 11.35 4.26 2.83
CA LYS A 74 10.99 3.16 3.75
C LYS A 74 11.10 3.55 5.22
N HIS A 75 12.01 4.47 5.54
CA HIS A 75 12.23 4.97 6.89
C HIS A 75 11.42 6.25 7.19
N ALA A 76 10.65 6.73 6.22
CA ALA A 76 9.79 7.89 6.41
C ALA A 76 8.52 7.48 7.17
N THR A 77 8.13 8.28 8.14
CA THR A 77 6.86 8.16 8.84
C THR A 77 5.78 9.04 8.22
N ALA A 78 6.15 10.12 7.53
CA ALA A 78 5.20 10.96 6.81
C ALA A 78 5.88 11.61 5.59
N VAL A 79 5.07 11.87 4.55
CA VAL A 79 5.50 12.56 3.34
C VAL A 79 4.62 13.78 3.11
N LYS A 80 5.24 14.92 2.83
CA LYS A 80 4.55 16.13 2.34
C LYS A 80 5.06 16.48 0.95
N GLU A 81 4.17 16.93 0.09
CA GLU A 81 4.46 17.15 -1.33
C GLU A 81 4.40 18.64 -1.65
N LEU A 82 5.38 19.10 -2.43
CA LEU A 82 5.37 20.41 -3.06
C LEU A 82 5.55 20.23 -4.57
N ASP A 83 4.49 20.47 -5.33
CA ASP A 83 4.44 20.31 -6.79
C ASP A 83 4.50 21.69 -7.47
N ASN A 84 5.40 21.86 -8.44
CA ASN A 84 5.55 23.09 -9.22
C ASN A 84 5.17 22.92 -10.72
N GLY A 85 4.52 21.82 -11.09
CA GLY A 85 4.07 21.50 -12.44
C GLY A 85 4.99 20.55 -13.20
N VAL A 86 6.30 20.55 -12.92
CA VAL A 86 7.31 19.70 -13.59
C VAL A 86 8.04 18.81 -12.60
N THR A 87 8.34 19.36 -11.43
CA THR A 87 9.07 18.72 -10.34
C THR A 87 8.19 18.63 -9.11
N CYS A 88 8.31 17.53 -8.39
CA CYS A 88 7.73 17.37 -7.07
C CYS A 88 8.86 17.23 -6.03
N ILE A 89 8.77 17.97 -4.93
CA ILE A 89 9.65 17.81 -3.77
C ILE A 89 8.87 17.06 -2.70
N LEU A 90 9.38 15.90 -2.31
CA LEU A 90 8.86 15.07 -1.24
C LEU A 90 9.63 15.39 0.04
N PHE A 91 8.99 16.05 1.00
CA PHE A 91 9.53 16.26 2.34
C PHE A 91 9.20 15.07 3.22
N LEU A 92 10.22 14.37 3.68
CA LEU A 92 10.12 13.17 4.49
C LEU A 92 10.34 13.52 5.96
N THR A 93 9.42 13.07 6.80
CA THR A 93 9.62 13.03 8.26
C THR A 93 10.01 11.62 8.64
N THR A 94 11.06 11.44 9.45
CA THR A 94 11.45 10.13 9.97
C THR A 94 11.09 9.99 11.46
N GLU A 95 11.25 8.80 12.03
CA GLU A 95 11.06 8.58 13.48
C GLU A 95 11.97 9.47 14.34
N LYS A 96 13.18 9.77 13.85
CA LYS A 96 14.14 10.67 14.51
C LYS A 96 13.77 12.15 14.38
N LYS A 97 12.65 12.47 13.71
CA LYS A 97 12.21 13.83 13.36
C LYS A 97 13.18 14.59 12.44
N ASP A 98 14.12 13.88 11.83
CA ASP A 98 14.97 14.44 10.79
C ASP A 98 14.12 14.72 9.55
N LYS A 99 14.31 15.90 8.96
CA LYS A 99 13.66 16.29 7.71
C LYS A 99 14.60 16.01 6.55
N GLN A 100 14.22 15.06 5.71
CA GLN A 100 14.89 14.80 4.45
C GLN A 100 14.00 15.23 3.30
N HIS A 101 14.59 15.41 2.12
CA HIS A 101 13.80 15.69 0.93
C HIS A 101 14.31 14.91 -0.27
N ILE A 102 13.39 14.55 -1.15
CA ILE A 102 13.69 13.93 -2.44
C ILE A 102 13.03 14.80 -3.51
N THR A 103 13.84 15.23 -4.46
CA THR A 103 13.37 15.97 -5.63
C THR A 103 13.19 14.99 -6.79
N ILE A 104 11.99 14.94 -7.36
CA ILE A 104 11.63 13.99 -8.40
C ILE A 104 10.91 14.67 -9.57
N HIS A 105 10.97 14.06 -10.74
CA HIS A 105 10.11 14.47 -11.83
C HIS A 105 8.65 14.12 -11.51
N LYS A 106 7.70 14.98 -11.89
CA LYS A 106 6.27 14.78 -11.59
C LYS A 106 5.73 13.44 -12.11
N ASN A 107 6.21 13.00 -13.26
CA ASN A 107 5.82 11.71 -13.86
C ASN A 107 6.21 10.51 -12.99
N ASP A 108 7.21 10.64 -12.12
CA ASP A 108 7.67 9.55 -11.28
C ASP A 108 6.93 9.50 -9.93
N LEU A 109 6.20 10.55 -9.55
CA LEU A 109 5.51 10.69 -8.26
C LEU A 109 4.62 9.47 -7.93
N ILE A 110 3.98 8.89 -8.94
CA ILE A 110 3.11 7.73 -8.75
C ILE A 110 3.87 6.51 -8.21
N TYR A 111 5.13 6.30 -8.60
CA TYR A 111 5.95 5.20 -8.12
C TYR A 111 6.31 5.39 -6.64
N TYR A 112 6.67 6.62 -6.28
CA TYR A 112 7.03 6.99 -4.91
C TYR A 112 5.84 6.89 -3.96
N LYS A 113 4.67 7.38 -4.38
CA LYS A 113 3.41 7.21 -3.65
C LYS A 113 3.05 5.75 -3.45
N SER A 114 3.08 4.98 -4.54
CA SER A 114 2.73 3.56 -4.51
C SER A 114 3.67 2.76 -3.59
N PHE A 115 4.97 3.08 -3.61
CA PHE A 115 5.95 2.46 -2.73
C PHE A 115 5.68 2.81 -1.26
N PHE A 116 5.50 4.09 -0.93
CA PHE A 116 5.23 4.54 0.44
C PHE A 116 3.96 3.90 1.01
N GLU A 117 2.85 3.96 0.27
CA GLU A 117 1.56 3.40 0.67
C GLU A 117 1.65 1.89 0.91
N LEU A 118 2.41 1.15 0.10
CA LEU A 118 2.55 -0.29 0.29
C LEU A 118 3.50 -0.66 1.44
N VAL A 119 4.57 0.11 1.67
CA VAL A 119 5.46 -0.08 2.83
C VAL A 119 4.72 0.19 4.14
N HIS A 120 3.96 1.28 4.19
CA HIS A 120 3.27 1.75 5.39
C HIS A 120 1.77 1.41 5.39
N PHE A 121 1.38 0.38 4.64
CA PHE A 121 -0.01 -0.03 4.40
C PHE A 121 -0.91 0.07 5.63
N GLU A 122 -0.52 -0.60 6.71
CA GLU A 122 -1.33 -0.67 7.94
C GLU A 122 -1.57 0.72 8.52
N LYS A 123 -0.51 1.54 8.58
CA LYS A 123 -0.60 2.91 9.06
C LYS A 123 -1.52 3.75 8.18
N CYS A 124 -1.32 3.71 6.86
CA CYS A 124 -2.08 4.50 5.89
C CYS A 124 -3.58 4.17 5.96
N VAL A 125 -3.93 2.88 5.98
CA VAL A 125 -5.33 2.43 6.10
C VAL A 125 -5.93 2.91 7.41
N CYS A 126 -5.25 2.69 8.54
CA CYS A 126 -5.76 3.06 9.86
C CYS A 126 -5.95 4.59 10.00
N GLU A 127 -5.01 5.39 9.50
CA GLU A 127 -5.12 6.87 9.52
C GLU A 127 -6.29 7.36 8.67
N ARG A 128 -6.46 6.82 7.45
CA ARG A 128 -7.61 7.15 6.59
C ARG A 128 -8.93 6.72 7.22
N TYR A 129 -8.97 5.53 7.84
CA TYR A 129 -10.15 5.03 8.54
C TYR A 129 -10.54 5.90 9.73
N LEU A 130 -9.58 6.28 10.57
CA LEU A 130 -9.81 7.18 11.69
C LEU A 130 -10.28 8.57 11.22
N SER A 131 -9.75 9.06 10.10
CA SER A 131 -10.20 10.33 9.51
C SER A 131 -11.64 10.21 8.98
N PHE A 132 -11.96 9.12 8.28
CA PHE A 132 -13.29 8.84 7.76
C PHE A 132 -14.34 8.79 8.88
N ASN A 133 -14.07 8.04 9.96
CA ASN A 133 -14.96 7.96 11.12
C ASN A 133 -15.15 9.30 11.83
N LYS A 134 -14.16 10.20 11.84
CA LYS A 134 -14.30 11.54 12.42
C LYS A 134 -15.18 12.47 11.60
N GLN A 135 -15.28 12.22 10.29
CA GLN A 135 -16.00 13.09 9.35
C GLN A 135 -17.48 12.71 9.20
N ILE A 136 -17.89 11.55 9.72
CA ILE A 136 -19.20 10.96 9.46
C ILE A 136 -19.98 10.84 10.78
N GLU A 137 -21.16 11.46 10.83
CA GLU A 137 -22.14 11.20 11.88
C GLU A 137 -22.75 9.80 11.65
N LYS A 138 -22.86 9.03 12.73
CA LYS A 138 -23.20 7.59 12.75
C LYS A 138 -24.46 7.28 11.94
N ASP A 139 -24.32 6.62 10.79
CA ASP A 139 -25.42 5.84 10.20
C ASP A 139 -24.89 4.64 9.40
N ASP A 140 -25.61 3.52 9.54
CA ASP A 140 -25.16 2.17 9.23
C ASP A 140 -24.95 1.91 7.73
N LYS A 141 -23.87 1.16 7.43
CA LYS A 141 -23.35 0.61 6.14
C LYS A 141 -22.16 1.32 5.47
N LEU A 142 -21.70 2.46 5.98
CA LEU A 142 -20.57 3.23 5.41
C LEU A 142 -19.22 2.49 5.41
N PHE A 143 -19.04 1.54 6.33
CA PHE A 143 -17.83 0.73 6.44
C PHE A 143 -17.49 -0.02 5.13
N SER A 144 -18.50 -0.59 4.47
CA SER A 144 -18.32 -1.34 3.22
C SER A 144 -17.80 -0.46 2.07
N HIS A 145 -18.18 0.82 2.05
CA HIS A 145 -17.73 1.79 1.04
C HIS A 145 -16.30 2.24 1.30
N PHE A 146 -15.92 2.46 2.56
CA PHE A 146 -14.52 2.77 2.92
C PHE A 146 -13.59 1.63 2.52
N ALA A 147 -13.90 0.39 2.94
CA ALA A 147 -13.10 -0.78 2.61
C ALA A 147 -12.97 -1.00 1.09
N TRP A 148 -14.02 -0.72 0.32
CA TRP A 148 -13.99 -0.81 -1.14
C TRP A 148 -13.12 0.28 -1.78
N SER A 149 -13.21 1.53 -1.32
CA SER A 149 -12.35 2.62 -1.80
C SER A 149 -10.88 2.32 -1.54
N GLU A 150 -10.54 1.88 -0.33
CA GLU A 150 -9.17 1.48 0.01
C GLU A 150 -8.71 0.32 -0.87
N TRP A 151 -9.55 -0.69 -1.08
CA TRP A 151 -9.24 -1.80 -1.98
C TRP A 151 -8.88 -1.30 -3.39
N GLN A 152 -9.65 -0.37 -3.96
CA GLN A 152 -9.38 0.19 -5.28
C GLN A 152 -8.04 0.95 -5.33
N ASP A 153 -7.76 1.79 -4.35
CA ASP A 153 -6.54 2.58 -4.29
C ASP A 153 -5.30 1.68 -4.12
N PHE A 154 -5.35 0.70 -3.22
CA PHE A 154 -4.23 -0.23 -3.04
C PHE A 154 -4.00 -1.14 -4.25
N SER A 155 -5.07 -1.55 -4.92
CA SER A 155 -4.99 -2.30 -6.18
C SER A 155 -4.21 -1.54 -7.24
N LYS A 156 -4.45 -0.21 -7.33
CA LYS A 156 -3.72 0.67 -8.23
C LYS A 156 -2.24 0.76 -7.86
N TYR A 157 -1.91 0.93 -6.59
CA TYR A 157 -0.52 1.01 -6.14
C TYR A 157 0.28 -0.28 -6.44
N ILE A 158 -0.32 -1.45 -6.21
CA ILE A 158 0.29 -2.75 -6.55
C ILE A 158 0.52 -2.83 -8.06
N SER A 159 -0.48 -2.49 -8.87
CA SER A 159 -0.37 -2.51 -10.34
C SER A 159 0.75 -1.60 -10.84
N VAL A 160 0.87 -0.39 -10.29
CA VAL A 160 1.94 0.56 -10.64
C VAL A 160 3.32 -0.04 -10.38
N LEU A 161 3.53 -0.65 -9.21
CA LEU A 161 4.82 -1.22 -8.86
C LEU A 161 5.18 -2.47 -9.68
N ILE A 162 4.19 -3.32 -10.00
CA ILE A 162 4.40 -4.46 -10.89
C ILE A 162 4.78 -3.97 -12.30
N LYS A 163 4.06 -2.98 -12.84
CA LYS A 163 4.39 -2.39 -14.15
C LYS A 163 5.79 -1.81 -14.18
N LEU A 164 6.18 -1.09 -13.13
CA LEU A 164 7.52 -0.53 -13.00
C LEU A 164 8.60 -1.61 -13.17
N LEU A 165 8.46 -2.75 -12.48
CA LEU A 165 9.38 -3.88 -12.62
C LEU A 165 9.41 -4.46 -14.05
N CYS A 166 8.26 -4.56 -14.69
CA CYS A 166 8.15 -5.12 -16.05
C CYS A 166 8.77 -4.21 -17.11
N THR A 167 8.59 -2.89 -17.01
CA THR A 167 9.06 -1.92 -18.02
C THR A 167 10.57 -1.69 -17.96
N GLU A 168 11.17 -1.69 -16.77
CA GLU A 168 12.63 -1.58 -16.61
C GLU A 168 13.34 -2.83 -17.19
N LYS A 169 12.76 -4.03 -17.03
CA LYS A 169 13.30 -5.26 -17.62
C LYS A 169 13.27 -5.32 -19.15
N THR A 170 12.37 -4.58 -19.81
CA THR A 170 12.34 -4.48 -21.28
C THR A 170 13.34 -3.48 -21.86
N SER A 171 13.97 -2.67 -21.00
CA SER A 171 14.93 -1.63 -21.41
C SER A 171 16.39 -2.04 -21.21
N SER A 172 16.62 -3.28 -20.76
CA SER A 172 17.93 -3.91 -20.53
C SER A 172 18.22 -4.93 -21.63
#